data_AF-A0A8B8C843-F1
#
_entry.id   AF-A0A8B8C843-F1
#
_cell.length_a   1.000
_cell.length_b   1.000
_cell.length_c   1.000
_cell.angle_alpha   90.00
_cell.angle_beta   90.00
_cell.angle_gamma   90.00
#
_symmetry.space_group_name_H-M   'P 1'
#
loop_
_entity.id
_entity.type
_entity.pdbx_description
1 polymer ?
#
loop_
_entity_poly.entity_id
_entity_poly.type
_entity_poly.pdbx_seq_one_letter_code
_entity_poly.pdbx_strand_id
1 'polypeptide(L)'
;MGYKEAKKNNHTCYVFHDVDLIPENDHNLYGCVRSPMHLSRAIDKYNYSLPDDKLIGGVSAWRTEEFERVNGWSNLFWFWGGEDDDMSYRIMANRLPIYRFQNSVARYLMLKHSQSTVNTARYRILKDSHIRYKFDGLSSLVYIPPDIQQSPLYTRILVKL
;
A
#
# COMPACT_ATOMS: atom_id res chain seq x y z
N MET A 1 -6.23 3.41 -7.85
CA MET A 1 -7.29 2.89 -8.75
C MET A 1 -8.08 1.76 -8.12
N GLY A 2 -7.46 0.62 -7.77
CA GLY A 2 -8.16 -0.54 -7.19
C GLY A 2 -9.10 -0.18 -6.03
N TYR A 3 -8.68 0.73 -5.14
CA TYR A 3 -9.54 1.30 -4.09
C TYR A 3 -10.85 1.90 -4.62
N LYS A 4 -10.80 2.80 -5.62
CA LYS A 4 -12.00 3.46 -6.17
C LYS A 4 -12.96 2.45 -6.81
N GLU A 5 -12.43 1.45 -7.50
CA GLU A 5 -13.24 0.40 -8.13
C GLU A 5 -13.87 -0.53 -7.09
N ALA A 6 -13.08 -0.99 -6.12
CA ALA A 6 -13.58 -1.83 -5.03
C ALA A 6 -14.62 -1.08 -4.16
N LYS A 7 -14.44 0.21 -3.90
CA LYS A 7 -15.37 1.02 -3.11
C LYS A 7 -16.80 1.05 -3.67
N LYS A 8 -16.98 0.86 -4.99
CA LYS A 8 -18.31 0.78 -5.61
C LYS A 8 -19.17 -0.36 -5.05
N ASN A 9 -18.54 -1.40 -4.48
CA ASN A 9 -19.21 -2.52 -3.82
C ASN A 9 -19.32 -2.35 -2.29
N ASN A 10 -19.21 -1.12 -1.78
CA ASN A 10 -19.36 -0.77 -0.36
C ASN A 10 -18.37 -1.50 0.59
N HIS A 11 -17.18 -1.86 0.10
CA HIS A 11 -16.12 -2.35 0.99
C HIS A 11 -15.68 -1.27 1.99
N THR A 12 -15.40 -1.68 3.22
CA THR A 12 -14.96 -0.78 4.30
C THR A 12 -13.51 -1.00 4.74
N CYS A 13 -12.90 -2.06 4.24
CA CYS A 13 -11.53 -2.46 4.52
C CYS A 13 -10.84 -2.88 3.22
N TYR A 14 -9.62 -2.40 3.03
CA TYR A 14 -8.84 -2.57 1.81
C TYR A 14 -7.45 -3.06 2.18
N VAL A 15 -7.03 -4.18 1.59
CA VAL A 15 -5.68 -4.71 1.74
C VAL A 15 -4.94 -4.42 0.43
N PHE A 16 -3.85 -3.68 0.52
CA PHE A 16 -2.88 -3.49 -0.56
C PHE A 16 -1.76 -4.50 -0.34
N HIS A 17 -1.42 -5.25 -1.38
CA HIS A 17 -0.61 -6.44 -1.20
C HIS A 17 0.21 -6.73 -2.46
N ASP A 18 1.54 -6.75 -2.31
CA ASP A 18 2.43 -7.15 -3.39
C ASP A 18 2.24 -8.63 -3.74
N VAL A 19 2.16 -8.94 -5.03
CA VAL A 19 1.84 -10.30 -5.52
C VAL A 19 2.92 -11.34 -5.17
N ASP A 20 4.11 -10.89 -4.82
CA ASP A 20 5.28 -11.71 -4.50
C ASP A 20 5.50 -11.92 -3.00
N LEU A 21 4.62 -11.40 -2.13
CA LEU A 21 4.71 -11.61 -0.68
C LEU A 21 3.71 -12.66 -0.23
N ILE A 22 4.16 -13.77 0.37
CA ILE A 22 3.27 -14.82 0.85
C ILE A 22 3.32 -14.85 2.39
N PRO A 23 2.18 -14.72 3.10
CA PRO A 23 2.16 -14.81 4.55
C PRO A 23 2.50 -16.23 5.00
N GLU A 24 3.39 -16.36 5.99
CA GLU A 24 3.81 -17.67 6.53
C GLU A 24 2.92 -18.14 7.70
N ASN A 25 2.01 -17.30 8.18
CA ASN A 25 1.18 -17.56 9.35
C ASN A 25 -0.24 -17.02 9.14
N ASP A 26 -1.24 -17.89 9.30
CA ASP A 26 -2.67 -17.59 9.13
C ASP A 26 -3.27 -16.74 10.27
N HIS A 27 -2.56 -16.59 11.38
CA HIS A 27 -2.92 -15.67 12.46
C HIS A 27 -2.64 -14.21 12.08
N ASN A 28 -1.92 -13.96 10.99
CA ASN A 28 -1.78 -12.63 10.42
C ASN A 28 -3.06 -12.26 9.68
N LEU A 29 -4.04 -11.73 10.41
CA LEU A 29 -5.36 -11.48 9.86
C LEU A 29 -5.33 -10.43 8.73
N TYR A 30 -5.84 -10.82 7.56
CA TYR A 30 -6.04 -9.94 6.41
C TYR A 30 -7.30 -9.10 6.59
N GLY A 31 -7.20 -8.10 7.48
CA GLY A 31 -8.32 -7.24 7.81
C GLY A 31 -7.89 -6.01 8.60
N CYS A 32 -8.85 -5.10 8.78
CA CYS A 32 -8.62 -3.78 9.36
C CYS A 32 -8.97 -3.72 10.85
N VAL A 33 -8.35 -4.62 11.65
CA VAL A 33 -8.51 -4.67 13.12
C VAL A 33 -8.23 -3.31 13.74
N ARG A 34 -7.12 -2.70 13.30
CA ARG A 34 -6.82 -1.27 13.45
C ARG A 34 -6.50 -0.69 12.07
N SER A 35 -6.17 0.59 11.99
CA SER A 35 -5.94 1.27 10.70
C SER A 35 -5.03 2.49 10.89
N PRO A 36 -4.01 2.67 10.04
CA PRO A 36 -3.45 1.70 9.09
C PRO A 36 -2.74 0.52 9.78
N MET A 37 -2.80 -0.65 9.16
CA MET A 37 -2.01 -1.83 9.55
C MET A 37 -0.90 -2.07 8.52
N HIS A 38 0.33 -2.29 8.97
CA HIS A 38 1.41 -2.87 8.16
C HIS A 38 1.48 -4.37 8.48
N LEU A 39 1.05 -5.21 7.54
CA LEU A 39 0.95 -6.65 7.72
C LEU A 39 2.29 -7.34 7.48
N SER A 40 3.10 -6.87 6.53
CA SER A 40 4.40 -7.45 6.16
C SER A 40 5.58 -6.97 7.01
N ARG A 41 5.46 -7.02 8.33
CA ARG A 41 6.50 -6.54 9.26
C ARG A 41 7.82 -7.33 9.14
N ALA A 42 7.76 -8.64 8.97
CA ALA A 42 8.92 -9.52 9.03
C ALA A 42 9.05 -10.32 7.72
N ILE A 43 9.80 -9.81 6.76
CA ILE A 43 10.02 -10.46 5.46
C ILE A 43 11.36 -11.21 5.48
N ASP A 44 11.39 -12.43 4.94
CA ASP A 44 12.57 -13.31 4.86
C ASP A 44 13.80 -12.64 4.24
N LYS A 45 13.61 -11.84 3.17
CA LYS A 45 14.65 -11.05 2.51
C LYS A 45 15.40 -10.10 3.44
N TYR A 46 14.74 -9.63 4.50
CA TYR A 46 15.33 -8.77 5.52
C TYR A 46 15.62 -9.54 6.82
N ASN A 47 15.81 -10.87 6.72
CA ASN A 47 16.02 -11.76 7.84
C ASN A 47 14.94 -11.59 8.94
N TYR A 48 13.67 -11.49 8.51
CA TYR A 48 12.51 -11.32 9.38
C TYR A 48 12.59 -10.12 10.35
N SER A 49 13.35 -9.10 9.96
CA SER A 49 13.54 -7.86 10.72
C SER A 49 12.93 -6.68 9.95
N LEU A 50 12.36 -5.73 10.68
CA LEU A 50 11.79 -4.53 10.09
C LEU A 50 12.92 -3.54 9.73
N PRO A 51 13.09 -3.14 8.46
CA PRO A 51 14.19 -2.25 8.08
C PRO A 51 14.03 -0.81 8.60
N ASP A 52 12.80 -0.31 8.66
CA ASP A 52 12.46 1.04 9.15
C ASP A 52 11.08 1.01 9.83
N ASP A 53 10.96 1.62 11.01
CA ASP A 53 9.71 1.73 11.77
C ASP A 53 8.62 2.54 11.04
N LYS A 54 9.01 3.32 10.03
CA LYS A 54 8.12 4.10 9.16
C LYS A 54 7.56 3.29 7.99
N LEU A 55 8.10 2.10 7.72
CA LEU A 55 7.74 1.30 6.55
C LEU A 55 6.26 0.87 6.58
N ILE A 56 5.56 1.10 5.47
CA ILE A 56 4.17 0.68 5.26
C ILE A 56 3.98 -0.16 3.98
N GLY A 57 5.06 -0.32 3.20
CA GLY A 57 5.10 -1.05 1.94
C GLY A 57 4.97 -2.57 2.08
N GLY A 58 4.94 -3.27 0.94
CA GLY A 58 4.70 -4.71 0.90
C GLY A 58 3.22 -5.04 1.04
N VAL A 59 2.75 -5.16 2.28
CA VAL A 59 1.35 -5.46 2.59
C VAL A 59 0.83 -4.53 3.68
N SER A 60 -0.24 -3.80 3.38
CA SER A 60 -0.93 -2.94 4.34
C SER A 60 -2.45 -3.05 4.25
N ALA A 61 -3.13 -2.86 5.38
CA ALA A 61 -4.59 -2.86 5.45
C ALA A 61 -5.13 -1.54 6.01
N TRP A 62 -6.21 -1.06 5.40
CA TRP A 62 -6.74 0.29 5.61
C TRP A 62 -8.25 0.29 5.65
N ARG A 63 -8.84 0.97 6.63
CA ARG A 63 -10.25 1.34 6.55
C ARG A 63 -10.42 2.53 5.62
N THR A 64 -11.62 2.65 5.07
CA THR A 64 -12.03 3.77 4.20
C THR A 64 -11.66 5.12 4.81
N GLU A 65 -11.97 5.33 6.09
CA GLU A 65 -11.78 6.62 6.77
C GLU A 65 -10.31 7.06 6.79
N GLU A 66 -9.39 6.22 7.28
CA GLU A 66 -7.97 6.60 7.33
C GLU A 66 -7.34 6.69 5.95
N PHE A 67 -7.73 5.82 5.00
CA PHE A 67 -7.20 5.88 3.63
C PHE A 67 -7.63 7.17 2.91
N GLU A 68 -8.86 7.62 3.11
CA GLU A 68 -9.34 8.89 2.54
C GLU A 68 -8.76 10.09 3.27
N ARG A 69 -8.55 10.01 4.58
CA ARG A 69 -7.91 11.06 5.37
C ARG A 69 -6.49 11.38 4.89
N VAL A 70 -5.74 10.38 4.45
CA VAL A 70 -4.40 10.57 3.85
C VAL A 70 -4.44 10.88 2.35
N ASN A 71 -5.64 11.02 1.77
CA ASN A 71 -5.87 11.17 0.33
C ASN A 71 -5.29 10.00 -0.50
N GLY A 72 -5.22 8.80 0.06
CA GLY A 72 -4.63 7.61 -0.56
C GLY A 72 -3.19 7.79 -1.06
N TRP A 73 -2.78 6.89 -1.97
CA TRP A 73 -1.45 6.89 -2.58
C TRP A 73 -1.23 8.06 -3.53
N SER A 74 0.02 8.52 -3.65
CA SER A 74 0.44 9.51 -4.65
C SER A 74 0.29 8.98 -6.07
N ASN A 75 -0.07 9.86 -7.01
CA ASN A 75 -0.11 9.54 -8.44
C ASN A 75 1.20 9.90 -9.18
N LEU A 76 2.25 10.33 -8.46
CA LEU A 76 3.48 10.85 -9.07
C LEU A 76 4.65 9.87 -9.10
N PHE A 77 4.53 8.72 -8.43
CA PHE A 77 5.59 7.73 -8.40
C PHE A 77 5.43 6.78 -9.59
N TRP A 78 6.21 7.07 -10.64
CA TRP A 78 6.41 6.18 -11.77
C TRP A 78 7.70 5.41 -11.59
N PHE A 79 7.69 4.12 -11.92
CA PHE A 79 8.77 3.18 -11.60
C PHE A 79 8.95 2.94 -10.09
N TRP A 80 9.94 2.14 -9.72
CA TRP A 80 10.07 1.65 -8.35
C TRP A 80 10.67 2.68 -7.39
N GLY A 81 10.02 2.84 -6.24
CA GLY A 81 10.59 3.39 -5.01
C GLY A 81 10.11 4.80 -4.65
N GLY A 82 9.88 4.98 -3.36
CA GLY A 82 9.52 6.24 -2.71
C GLY A 82 8.02 6.43 -2.48
N GLU A 83 7.16 5.64 -3.11
CA GLU A 83 5.71 5.69 -2.93
C GLU A 83 5.29 5.27 -1.52
N ASP A 84 5.91 4.22 -0.97
CA ASP A 84 5.68 3.76 0.40
C ASP A 84 6.17 4.77 1.43
N ASP A 85 7.33 5.38 1.17
CA ASP A 85 7.88 6.46 1.98
C ASP A 85 6.96 7.69 1.97
N ASP A 86 6.40 8.02 0.79
CA ASP A 86 5.45 9.12 0.64
C ASP A 86 4.20 8.88 1.48
N MET A 87 3.62 7.69 1.46
CA MET A 87 2.49 7.36 2.32
C MET A 87 2.85 7.40 3.80
N SER A 88 4.05 6.95 4.17
CA SER A 88 4.51 7.10 5.56
C SER A 88 4.51 8.57 5.98
N TYR A 89 4.96 9.48 5.11
CA TYR A 89 4.91 10.92 5.35
C TYR A 89 3.47 11.44 5.44
N ARG A 90 2.54 10.93 4.64
CA ARG A 90 1.10 11.26 4.72
C ARG A 90 0.47 10.81 6.04
N ILE A 91 0.79 9.59 6.49
CA ILE A 91 0.36 9.02 7.77
C ILE A 91 0.83 9.92 8.92
N MET A 92 2.13 10.26 8.94
CA MET A 92 2.71 11.13 9.96
C MET A 92 2.10 12.53 9.93
N ALA A 93 1.89 13.13 8.76
CA ALA A 93 1.24 14.43 8.61
C ALA A 93 -0.20 14.44 9.16
N ASN A 94 -0.89 13.29 9.09
CA ASN A 94 -2.24 13.10 9.64
C ASN A 94 -2.26 12.62 11.10
N ARG A 95 -1.09 12.44 11.72
CA ARG A 95 -0.91 11.94 13.10
C ARG A 95 -1.56 10.57 13.31
N LEU A 96 -1.51 9.72 12.29
CA LEU A 96 -2.01 8.35 12.38
C LEU A 96 -0.88 7.42 12.85
N PRO A 97 -1.16 6.48 13.77
CA PRO A 97 -0.20 5.44 14.15
C PRO A 97 -0.18 4.32 13.10
N ILE A 98 0.96 3.63 12.95
CA ILE A 98 1.07 2.41 12.16
C ILE A 98 1.01 1.21 13.10
N TYR A 99 -0.02 0.38 12.93
CA TYR A 99 -0.19 -0.83 13.73
C TYR A 99 0.42 -2.05 13.04
N ARG A 100 0.94 -2.99 13.84
CA ARG A 100 1.60 -4.20 13.34
C ARG A 100 1.32 -5.37 14.29
N PHE A 101 1.24 -6.57 13.74
CA PHE A 101 1.37 -7.78 14.55
C PHE A 101 2.84 -7.99 14.96
N GLN A 102 3.07 -8.85 15.95
CA GLN A 102 4.41 -9.25 16.36
C GLN A 102 5.12 -10.02 15.25
N ASN A 103 6.46 -10.04 15.29
CA ASN A 103 7.28 -10.72 14.28
C ASN A 103 6.96 -12.21 14.13
N SER A 104 6.48 -12.89 15.17
CA SER A 104 6.07 -14.30 15.12
C SER A 104 4.82 -14.55 14.27
N VAL A 105 4.01 -13.52 14.05
CA VAL A 105 2.75 -13.56 13.30
C VAL A 105 2.92 -12.93 11.92
N ALA A 106 3.53 -11.76 11.82
CA ALA A 106 3.67 -10.98 10.60
C ALA A 106 4.83 -11.43 9.69
N ARG A 107 5.06 -12.74 9.56
CA ARG A 107 6.13 -13.32 8.74
C ARG A 107 5.68 -13.49 7.29
N TYR A 108 6.58 -13.14 6.36
CA TYR A 108 6.36 -13.25 4.93
C TYR A 108 7.57 -13.82 4.20
N LEU A 109 7.28 -14.66 3.21
CA LEU A 109 8.23 -15.10 2.20
C LEU A 109 8.11 -14.18 0.97
N MET A 110 9.22 -13.61 0.51
CA MET A 110 9.29 -12.90 -0.77
C MET A 110 9.69 -13.84 -1.91
N LEU A 111 8.82 -13.99 -2.90
CA LEU A 111 9.11 -14.73 -4.12
C LEU A 111 10.23 -14.02 -4.90
N LYS A 112 11.13 -14.78 -5.51
CA LYS A 112 12.24 -14.22 -6.29
C LYS A 112 11.72 -13.51 -7.54
N HIS A 113 12.15 -12.27 -7.74
CA HIS A 113 11.83 -11.48 -8.92
C HIS A 113 13.03 -10.63 -9.35
N SER A 114 13.05 -10.20 -10.61
CA SER A 114 14.03 -9.23 -11.10
C SER A 114 13.75 -7.83 -10.53
N GLN A 115 14.80 -7.06 -10.28
CA GLN A 115 14.64 -5.68 -9.83
C GLN A 115 14.00 -4.81 -10.92
N SER A 116 13.06 -3.96 -10.52
CA SER A 116 12.42 -2.98 -11.40
C SER A 116 13.31 -1.77 -11.63
N THR A 117 13.04 -1.01 -12.69
CA THR A 117 13.65 0.29 -12.93
C THR A 117 13.39 1.23 -11.74
N VAL A 118 14.43 1.94 -11.30
CA VAL A 118 14.34 2.86 -10.16
C VAL A 118 13.78 4.21 -10.59
N ASN A 119 12.88 4.78 -9.79
CA ASN A 119 12.45 6.16 -9.94
C ASN A 119 13.58 7.13 -9.51
N THR A 120 14.28 7.71 -10.48
CA THR A 120 15.39 8.66 -10.21
C THR A 120 14.91 9.98 -9.60
N ALA A 121 13.63 10.32 -9.74
CA ALA A 121 13.03 11.53 -9.19
C ALA A 121 12.47 11.35 -7.76
N ARG A 122 12.48 10.14 -7.20
CA ARG A 122 11.81 9.82 -5.91
C ARG A 122 12.15 10.78 -4.77
N TYR A 123 13.42 11.10 -4.58
CA TYR A 123 13.86 12.00 -3.50
C TYR A 123 13.38 13.44 -3.71
N ARG A 124 13.30 13.90 -4.96
CA ARG A 124 12.75 15.22 -5.28
C ARG A 124 11.26 15.26 -4.98
N ILE A 125 10.52 14.22 -5.37
CA ILE A 125 9.07 14.11 -5.12
C ILE A 125 8.80 14.04 -3.61
N LEU A 126 9.60 13.29 -2.85
CA LEU A 126 9.41 13.09 -1.41
C LEU A 126 9.49 14.37 -0.55
N LYS A 127 10.31 15.36 -0.95
CA LYS A 127 10.52 16.59 -0.17
C LYS A 127 9.22 17.30 0.21
N ASP A 128 8.25 17.29 -0.69
CA ASP A 128 7.05 18.10 -0.57
C ASP A 128 5.84 17.26 -0.15
N SER A 129 6.03 15.97 0.14
CA SER A 129 4.97 14.98 0.41
C SER A 129 3.93 15.47 1.43
N HIS A 130 4.41 15.97 2.56
CA HIS A 130 3.60 16.45 3.70
C HIS A 130 2.70 17.66 3.36
N ILE A 131 2.95 18.37 2.27
CA ILE A 131 2.09 19.44 1.75
C ILE A 131 1.28 18.93 0.56
N ARG A 132 1.96 18.23 -0.36
CA ARG A 132 1.44 17.77 -1.65
C ARG A 132 0.28 16.80 -1.51
N TYR A 133 0.28 15.95 -0.49
CA TYR A 133 -0.75 14.91 -0.34
C TYR A 133 -2.17 15.46 -0.32
N LYS A 134 -2.36 16.74 0.06
CA LYS A 134 -3.67 17.39 0.07
C LYS A 134 -4.29 17.53 -1.32
N PHE A 135 -3.47 17.56 -2.38
CA PHE A 135 -3.91 17.75 -3.76
C PHE A 135 -3.35 16.70 -4.74
N ASP A 136 -2.49 15.79 -4.29
CA ASP A 136 -2.00 14.64 -5.06
C ASP A 136 -2.45 13.33 -4.38
N GLY A 137 -3.39 12.61 -4.99
CA GLY A 137 -3.84 11.31 -4.52
C GLY A 137 -5.22 10.93 -5.04
N LEU A 138 -6.11 10.44 -4.19
CA LEU A 138 -7.48 10.06 -4.58
C LEU A 138 -8.25 11.22 -5.22
N SER A 139 -8.06 12.43 -4.71
CA SER A 139 -8.70 13.65 -5.19
C SER A 139 -8.25 14.05 -6.60
N SER A 140 -7.02 13.73 -6.99
CA SER A 140 -6.46 14.04 -8.33
C SER A 140 -6.34 12.83 -9.25
N LEU A 141 -6.76 11.64 -8.79
CA LEU A 141 -6.69 10.42 -9.58
C LEU A 141 -7.65 10.47 -10.77
N VAL A 142 -7.07 10.54 -11.96
CA VAL A 142 -7.74 10.46 -13.27
C VAL A 142 -7.33 9.17 -13.96
N TYR A 143 -8.29 8.40 -14.47
CA TYR A 143 -8.06 7.20 -15.26
C TYR A 143 -9.25 6.96 -16.18
N ILE A 144 -9.00 6.30 -17.31
CA ILE A 144 -10.05 5.88 -18.24
C ILE A 144 -10.85 4.75 -17.58
N PRO A 145 -12.19 4.67 -17.76
CA PRO A 145 -12.96 3.53 -17.31
C PRO A 145 -12.28 2.20 -17.64
N PRO A 146 -12.04 1.34 -16.65
CA PRO A 146 -11.26 0.13 -16.86
C PRO A 146 -12.08 -0.96 -17.54
N ASP A 147 -11.38 -1.89 -18.18
CA ASP A 147 -11.97 -3.17 -18.57
C ASP A 147 -11.98 -4.10 -17.34
N ILE A 148 -13.14 -4.67 -17.03
CA ILE A 148 -13.36 -5.48 -15.82
C ILE A 148 -13.77 -6.89 -16.23
N GLN A 149 -12.96 -7.87 -15.83
CA GLN A 149 -13.18 -9.28 -16.13
C GLN A 149 -13.28 -10.07 -14.83
N GLN A 150 -14.42 -10.74 -14.62
CA GLN A 150 -14.62 -11.61 -13.46
C GLN A 150 -14.13 -13.03 -13.78
N SER A 151 -13.27 -13.56 -12.91
CA SER A 151 -12.81 -14.94 -12.94
C SER A 151 -13.28 -15.67 -11.68
N PRO A 152 -13.26 -17.02 -11.64
CA PRO A 152 -13.72 -17.76 -10.45
C PRO A 152 -12.99 -17.43 -9.15
N LEU A 153 -11.72 -17.00 -9.22
CA LEU A 153 -10.86 -16.75 -8.06
C LEU A 153 -10.49 -15.28 -7.84
N TYR A 154 -10.72 -14.41 -8.83
CA TYR A 154 -10.35 -13.00 -8.77
C TYR A 154 -11.10 -12.17 -9.81
N THR A 155 -11.17 -10.86 -9.58
CA THR A 155 -11.60 -9.89 -10.59
C THR A 155 -10.38 -9.18 -11.13
N ARG A 156 -10.19 -9.23 -12.45
CA ARG A 156 -9.14 -8.47 -13.14
C ARG A 156 -9.68 -7.10 -13.54
N ILE A 157 -8.98 -6.04 -13.16
CA ILE A 157 -9.27 -4.67 -13.56
C ILE A 157 -8.09 -4.19 -14.40
N LEU A 158 -8.29 -4.04 -15.71
CA LEU A 158 -7.28 -3.55 -16.63
C LEU A 158 -7.48 -2.05 -16.86
N VAL A 159 -6.46 -1.26 -16.53
CA VAL A 159 -6.50 0.20 -16.63
C VAL A 159 -5.46 0.71 -17.63
N LYS A 160 -5.78 1.82 -18.30
CA LYS A 160 -4.82 2.62 -19.06
C LYS A 160 -4.54 3.89 -18.26
N LEU A 161 -3.27 4.07 -17.91
CA LEU A 161 -2.72 5.20 -17.16
C LEU A 161 -2.00 6.17 -18.10
#